data_AF-A0A929JBT3-F1
#
_entry.id   AF-A0A929JBT3-F1
#
_cell.length_a   1.000
_cell.length_b   1.000
_cell.length_c   1.000
_cell.angle_alpha   90.00
_cell.angle_beta   90.00
_cell.angle_gamma   90.00
#
_symmetry.space_group_name_H-M   'P 1'
#
loop_
_entity.id
_entity.type
_entity.pdbx_description
1 polymer ?
#
loop_
_entity_poly.entity_id
_entity_poly.type
_entity_poly.pdbx_seq_one_letter_code
_entity_poly.pdbx_strand_id
1 'polypeptide(L)'
;MIQIQKKPASHLISAYNLIMMEMREAFDQLPGHEISLQNILETAKHRAVHIGKISAEEAHEIGEYIKRDINDAAEHMMEVSDQFYDWLSLDIEVIEYKVIELFLSVADSTRIELEQFQQT
;
A
#
# COMPACT_ATOMS: atom_id res chain seq x y z
N MET A 1 19.73 30.65 26.56
CA MET A 1 18.38 30.54 25.96
C MET A 1 18.57 30.15 24.50
N ILE A 2 18.23 28.92 24.12
CA ILE A 2 18.31 28.47 22.73
C ILE A 2 17.06 28.98 22.03
N GLN A 3 17.24 29.91 21.10
CA GLN A 3 16.17 30.43 20.26
C GLN A 3 15.86 29.37 19.21
N ILE A 4 14.81 28.57 19.44
CA ILE A 4 14.24 27.72 18.39
C ILE A 4 13.58 28.68 17.41
N GLN A 5 14.29 29.04 16.33
CA GLN A 5 13.69 29.81 15.24
C GLN A 5 12.52 29.00 14.69
N LYS A 6 11.29 29.47 14.93
CA LYS A 6 10.10 28.92 14.27
C LYS A 6 10.23 29.18 12.77
N LYS A 7 10.69 28.18 12.03
CA LYS A 7 10.70 28.16 10.57
C LYS A 7 9.25 28.14 10.06
N PRO A 8 8.96 28.72 8.88
CA PRO A 8 7.61 28.75 8.34
C PRO A 8 7.10 27.33 8.08
N ALA A 9 5.80 27.08 8.27
CA ALA A 9 5.20 25.77 8.07
C ALA A 9 5.48 25.19 6.67
N SER A 10 5.65 26.05 5.66
CA SER A 10 6.04 25.67 4.30
C SER A 10 7.39 24.95 4.23
N HIS A 11 8.35 25.30 5.09
CA HIS A 11 9.66 24.67 5.14
C HIS A 11 9.57 23.23 5.66
N LEU A 12 8.78 23.00 6.71
CA LEU A 12 8.56 21.66 7.26
C LEU A 12 7.87 20.74 6.25
N ILE A 13 6.86 21.26 5.54
CA ILE A 13 6.18 20.53 4.46
C ILE A 13 7.17 20.18 3.34
N SER A 14 8.05 21.13 2.98
CA SER A 14 9.07 20.90 1.95
C SER A 14 10.10 19.85 2.36
N ALA A 15 10.53 19.87 3.62
CA ALA A 15 11.45 18.88 4.19
C ALA A 15 10.83 17.47 4.23
N TYR A 16 9.56 17.38 4.65
CA TYR A 16 8.80 16.14 4.64
C TYR A 16 8.69 15.55 3.23
N ASN A 17 8.23 16.36 2.27
CA ASN A 17 8.07 15.93 0.88
C ASN A 17 9.41 15.51 0.26
N LEU A 18 10.50 16.19 0.60
CA LEU A 18 11.83 15.84 0.13
C LEU A 18 12.24 14.44 0.61
N ILE A 19 12.09 14.13 1.91
CA ILE A 19 12.45 12.81 2.44
C ILE A 19 11.54 11.72 1.83
N MET A 20 10.24 11.97 1.68
CA MET A 20 9.31 11.02 1.04
C MET A 20 9.66 10.74 -0.42
N MET A 21 10.09 11.76 -1.17
CA MET A 21 10.58 11.59 -2.55
C MET A 21 11.85 10.73 -2.59
N GLU A 22 12.82 11.01 -1.71
CA GLU A 22 14.06 10.21 -1.62
C GLU A 22 13.79 8.76 -1.18
N MET A 23 12.79 8.52 -0.32
CA MET A 23 12.37 7.17 0.05
C MET A 23 11.81 6.40 -1.13
N ARG A 24 11.00 7.04 -1.98
CA ARG A 24 10.48 6.44 -3.23
C ARG A 24 11.61 6.06 -4.17
N GLU A 25 12.52 6.99 -4.42
CA GLU A 25 13.70 6.75 -5.26
C GLU A 25 14.57 5.62 -4.72
N ALA A 26 14.79 5.58 -3.40
CA ALA A 26 15.53 4.50 -2.76
C ALA A 26 14.79 3.16 -2.88
N PHE A 27 13.46 3.13 -2.80
CA PHE A 27 12.67 1.91 -3.00
C PHE A 27 12.75 1.38 -4.44
N ASP A 28 12.60 2.26 -5.43
CA ASP A 28 12.60 1.91 -6.85
C ASP A 28 13.97 1.43 -7.37
N GLN A 29 15.06 1.88 -6.73
CA GLN A 29 16.44 1.54 -7.10
C GLN A 29 16.92 0.18 -6.56
N LEU A 30 16.14 -0.50 -5.70
CA LEU A 30 16.58 -1.71 -5.02
C LEU A 30 16.01 -2.98 -5.69
N PRO A 31 16.86 -3.84 -6.28
CA PRO A 31 16.43 -5.10 -6.86
C PRO A 31 16.18 -6.11 -5.74
N GLY A 32 14.94 -6.20 -5.27
CA GLY A 32 14.48 -7.26 -4.36
C GLY A 32 14.10 -6.79 -2.95
N HIS A 33 13.26 -7.60 -2.30
CA HIS A 33 12.54 -7.33 -1.04
C HIS A 33 13.43 -7.37 0.23
N GLU A 34 14.76 -7.27 0.11
CA GLU A 34 15.68 -7.55 1.24
C GLU A 34 15.97 -6.34 2.14
N ILE A 35 15.52 -5.14 1.78
CA ILE A 35 15.82 -3.92 2.55
C ILE A 35 14.57 -3.45 3.30
N SER A 36 14.72 -3.26 4.62
CA SER A 36 13.65 -2.78 5.47
C SER A 36 13.28 -1.32 5.17
N LEU A 37 12.01 -0.94 5.41
CA LEU A 37 11.55 0.45 5.33
C LEU A 37 12.37 1.40 6.21
N GLN A 38 12.87 0.91 7.35
CA GLN A 38 13.75 1.69 8.23
C GLN A 38 15.06 2.05 7.53
N ASN A 39 15.69 1.10 6.82
CA ASN A 39 16.93 1.36 6.09
C ASN A 39 16.71 2.32 4.90
N ILE A 40 15.54 2.22 4.25
CA ILE A 40 15.13 3.16 3.18
C ILE A 40 14.97 4.57 3.75
N LEU A 41 14.29 4.71 4.89
CA LEU A 41 14.12 6.01 5.56
C LEU A 41 15.47 6.63 5.96
N GLU A 42 16.39 5.86 6.53
CA GLU A 42 17.72 6.37 6.87
C GLU A 42 18.51 6.81 5.62
N THR A 43 18.45 6.02 4.55
CA THR A 43 19.08 6.38 3.28
C THR A 43 18.51 7.68 2.72
N ALA A 44 17.19 7.85 2.77
CA ALA A 44 16.50 9.04 2.32
C ALA A 44 16.87 10.28 3.15
N LYS A 45 16.95 10.15 4.47
CA LYS A 45 17.41 11.22 5.37
C LYS A 45 18.84 11.65 5.02
N HIS A 46 19.74 10.68 4.83
CA HIS A 46 21.12 10.99 4.44
C HIS A 46 21.22 11.73 3.10
N ARG A 47 20.46 11.30 2.09
CA ARG A 47 20.41 11.98 0.79
C ARG A 47 19.82 13.39 0.91
N ALA A 48 18.73 13.56 1.65
CA ALA A 48 18.08 14.86 1.85
C ALA A 48 19.01 15.87 2.55
N VAL A 49 19.80 15.42 3.53
CA VAL A 49 20.85 16.24 4.16
C VAL A 49 21.99 16.54 3.18
N HIS A 50 22.42 15.54 2.39
CA HIS A 50 23.49 15.71 1.40
C HIS A 50 23.14 16.73 0.31
N ILE A 51 21.87 16.80 -0.11
CA ILE A 51 21.33 17.81 -1.03
C ILE A 51 21.40 19.23 -0.43
N GLY A 52 21.66 19.37 0.87
CA GLY A 52 21.89 20.64 1.55
C GLY A 52 20.63 21.48 1.76
N LYS A 53 19.45 20.94 1.43
CA LYS A 53 18.16 21.63 1.60
C LYS A 53 17.62 21.57 3.02
N ILE A 54 18.03 20.58 3.81
CA ILE A 54 17.65 20.40 5.21
C ILE A 54 18.87 20.02 6.05
N SER A 55 18.87 20.42 7.33
CA SER A 55 19.92 20.04 8.28
C SER A 55 19.74 18.61 8.80
N ALA A 56 20.79 18.06 9.41
CA ALA A 56 20.74 16.73 10.03
C ALA A 56 19.71 16.65 11.16
N GLU A 57 19.60 17.71 11.97
CA GLU A 57 18.59 17.83 13.04
C GLU A 57 17.17 17.75 12.46
N GLU A 58 16.90 18.53 11.40
CA GLU A 58 15.60 18.54 10.72
C GLU A 58 15.29 17.19 10.07
N ALA A 59 16.27 16.55 9.45
CA ALA A 59 16.08 15.23 8.85
C ALA A 59 15.78 14.16 9.92
N HIS A 60 16.36 14.29 11.12
CA HIS A 60 16.04 13.43 12.25
C HIS A 60 14.60 13.65 12.73
N GLU A 61 14.23 14.89 13.05
CA GLU A 61 12.88 15.22 13.54
C GLU A 61 11.78 14.83 12.53
N ILE A 62 11.95 15.21 11.26
CA ILE A 62 11.00 14.87 10.19
C ILE A 62 10.96 13.35 9.95
N GLY A 63 12.10 12.66 10.07
CA GLY A 63 12.17 11.21 9.95
C GLY A 63 11.32 10.49 11.01
N GLU A 64 11.31 10.97 12.25
CA GLU A 64 10.47 10.39 13.31
C GLU A 64 8.97 10.60 13.03
N TYR A 65 8.57 11.76 12.47
CA TYR A 65 7.19 11.98 12.03
C TYR A 65 6.79 11.03 10.91
N ILE A 66 7.63 10.89 9.87
CA ILE A 66 7.37 9.95 8.76
C ILE A 66 7.24 8.52 9.27
N LYS A 67 8.12 8.10 10.19
CA LYS A 67 8.06 6.76 10.79
C LYS A 67 6.75 6.53 11.54
N ARG A 68 6.32 7.50 12.35
CA ARG A 68 5.03 7.41 13.06
C ARG A 68 3.88 7.32 12.06
N ASP A 69 3.83 8.20 11.08
CA ASP A 69 2.73 8.23 10.11
C ASP A 69 2.66 6.94 9.26
N ILE A 70 3.80 6.31 8.96
CA ILE A 70 3.85 4.97 8.33
C ILE A 70 3.30 3.89 9.26
N ASN A 71 3.66 3.92 10.55
CA ASN A 71 3.13 2.97 11.53
C ASN A 71 1.62 3.15 11.73
N ASP A 72 1.14 4.39 11.85
CA ASP A 72 -0.28 4.71 11.98
C ASP A 72 -1.07 4.22 10.75
N ALA A 73 -0.51 4.39 9.54
CA ALA A 73 -1.10 3.87 8.31
C ALA A 73 -1.12 2.33 8.28
N ALA A 74 -0.07 1.67 8.77
CA ALA A 74 -0.02 0.22 8.86
C ALA A 74 -1.04 -0.33 9.87
N GLU A 75 -1.14 0.29 11.06
CA GLU A 75 -2.14 -0.05 12.08
C GLU A 75 -3.55 0.13 11.53
N HIS A 76 -3.83 1.28 10.90
CA HIS A 76 -5.14 1.53 10.30
C HIS A 76 -5.48 0.52 9.19
N MET A 77 -4.49 0.14 8.37
CA MET A 77 -4.69 -0.88 7.33
C MET A 77 -4.99 -2.26 7.94
N MET A 78 -4.39 -2.60 9.09
CA MET A 78 -4.69 -3.84 9.82
C MET A 78 -6.05 -3.80 10.52
N GLU A 79 -6.50 -2.66 11.02
CA GLU A 79 -7.84 -2.50 11.60
C GLU A 79 -8.94 -2.59 10.53
N VAL A 80 -8.68 -2.04 9.35
CA VAL A 80 -9.63 -2.05 8.23
C VAL A 80 -9.55 -3.34 7.43
N SER A 81 -8.48 -4.15 7.54
CA SER A 81 -8.33 -5.38 6.75
C SER A 81 -9.42 -6.40 7.02
N ASP A 82 -9.93 -6.50 8.26
CA ASP A 82 -11.05 -7.39 8.56
C ASP A 82 -12.34 -6.90 7.88
N GLN A 83 -12.61 -5.60 7.92
CA GLN A 83 -13.78 -5.02 7.24
C GLN A 83 -13.67 -5.08 5.71
N PHE A 84 -12.45 -4.95 5.17
CA PHE A 84 -12.17 -5.10 3.75
C PHE A 84 -12.27 -6.57 3.31
N TYR A 85 -11.78 -7.50 4.12
CA TYR A 85 -11.94 -8.94 3.91
C TYR A 85 -13.42 -9.34 3.94
N ASP A 86 -14.18 -8.86 4.91
CA ASP A 86 -15.62 -9.11 5.02
C ASP A 86 -16.39 -8.56 3.81
N TRP A 87 -16.06 -7.35 3.35
CA TRP A 87 -16.64 -6.76 2.14
C TRP A 87 -16.28 -7.57 0.88
N LEU A 88 -15.01 -7.96 0.73
CA LEU A 88 -14.55 -8.74 -0.42
C LEU A 88 -15.14 -10.16 -0.43
N SER A 89 -15.33 -10.76 0.74
CA SER A 89 -15.95 -12.09 0.89
C SER A 89 -17.40 -12.10 0.38
N LEU A 90 -18.15 -11.03 0.65
CA LEU A 90 -19.53 -10.89 0.18
C LEU A 90 -19.63 -10.86 -1.36
N ASP A 91 -18.67 -10.23 -2.05
CA ASP A 91 -18.64 -10.20 -3.51
C ASP A 91 -18.25 -11.57 -4.13
N ILE A 92 -17.42 -12.37 -3.44
CA ILE A 92 -17.01 -13.70 -3.90
C ILE A 92 -18.18 -14.69 -3.85
N GLU A 93 -19.01 -14.65 -2.80
CA GLU A 93 -20.20 -15.52 -2.68
C GLU A 93 -21.18 -15.34 -3.86
N VAL A 94 -21.35 -14.10 -4.34
CA VAL A 94 -22.21 -13.80 -5.49
C VAL A 94 -21.64 -14.35 -6.80
N ILE A 95 -20.31 -14.36 -6.94
CA ILE A 95 -19.62 -14.94 -8.11
C ILE A 95 -19.75 -16.47 -8.09
N GLU A 96 -19.60 -17.12 -6.93
CA GLU A 96 -19.75 -18.57 -6.79
C GLU A 96 -21.12 -19.05 -7.24
N TYR A 97 -22.19 -18.36 -6.83
CA TYR A 97 -23.56 -18.71 -7.24
C TYR A 97 -23.74 -18.65 -8.76
N LYS A 98 -23.23 -17.58 -9.41
CA LYS A 98 -23.30 -17.42 -10.87
C LYS A 98 -22.49 -18.47 -11.63
N VAL A 99 -21.33 -18.86 -11.11
CA VAL A 99 -20.50 -19.91 -11.72
C VAL A 99 -21.22 -21.26 -11.66
N ILE A 100 -21.84 -21.59 -10.54
CA ILE A 100 -22.63 -22.82 -10.38
C ILE A 100 -23.84 -22.81 -11.33
N GLU A 101 -24.58 -21.71 -11.46
CA GLU A 101 -25.68 -21.62 -12.43
C GLU A 101 -25.20 -21.82 -13.87
N LEU A 102 -24.05 -21.25 -14.24
CA LEU A 102 -23.46 -21.47 -15.56
C LEU A 102 -23.15 -22.96 -15.79
N PHE A 103 -22.50 -23.62 -14.82
CA PHE A 103 -22.21 -25.05 -14.90
C PHE A 103 -23.48 -25.91 -15.03
N LEU A 104 -24.51 -25.61 -14.23
CA LEU A 104 -25.79 -26.33 -14.27
C LEU A 104 -26.53 -26.14 -15.60
N SER A 105 -26.51 -24.92 -16.17
CA SER A 105 -27.15 -24.65 -17.46
C SER A 105 -26.55 -25.45 -18.63
N VAL A 106 -25.24 -25.70 -18.61
CA VAL A 106 -24.56 -26.52 -19.61
C VAL A 106 -24.90 -28.01 -19.42
N ALA A 107 -25.01 -28.46 -18.16
CA ALA A 107 -25.40 -29.84 -17.84
C ALA A 107 -26.84 -30.15 -18.31
N ASP A 108 -27.79 -29.22 -18.11
CA ASP A 108 -29.17 -29.36 -18.59
C ASP A 108 -29.25 -29.42 -20.11
N SER A 109 -28.48 -28.58 -20.81
CA SER A 109 -28.42 -28.58 -22.28
C SER A 109 -27.91 -29.92 -22.83
N THR A 110 -26.87 -30.48 -22.20
CA THR A 110 -26.30 -31.78 -22.57
C THR A 110 -27.29 -32.92 -22.39
N ARG A 111 -28.07 -32.89 -21.30
CA ARG A 111 -29.11 -33.90 -21.05
C ARG A 111 -30.20 -33.87 -22.11
N ILE A 112 -30.67 -32.68 -22.49
CA ILE A 112 -31.68 -32.51 -23.54
C ILE A 112 -31.16 -33.03 -24.89
N GLU A 113 -29.92 -32.69 -25.25
CA GLU A 113 -29.30 -33.16 -26.49
C GLU A 113 -29.15 -34.70 -26.53
N LEU A 114 -28.80 -35.33 -25.40
CA LEU A 114 -28.73 -36.79 -25.30
C LEU A 114 -30.10 -37.46 -25.40
N GLU A 115 -31.14 -36.90 -24.77
CA GLU A 115 -32.52 -37.39 -24.88
C GLU A 115 -33.02 -37.32 -26.33
N GLN A 116 -32.65 -36.27 -27.09
CA GLN A 116 -32.97 -36.14 -28.51
C GLN A 116 -32.21 -37.17 -29.38
N PHE A 117 -30.94 -37.42 -29.09
CA PHE A 117 -30.13 -38.40 -29.82
C PHE A 117 -30.66 -39.84 -29.64
N GLN A 118 -31.19 -40.19 -28.46
CA GLN A 118 -31.77 -41.51 -28.20
C GLN A 118 -33.14 -41.75 -28.87
N GLN A 119 -33.82 -40.69 -29.30
CA GLN A 119 -35.12 -40.77 -29.98
C GLN A 119 -35.00 -40.84 -31.51
N THR A 120 -33.77 -40.84 -32.05
CA THR A 120 -33.47 -40.93 -33.50
C THR A 120 -32.94 -42.31 -33.85
#